data_AF-A0A9E3UBI4-F1
#
_entry.id   AF-A0A9E3UBI4-F1
#
_cell.length_a   1.000
_cell.length_b   1.000
_cell.length_c   1.000
_cell.angle_alpha   90.00
_cell.angle_beta   90.00
_cell.angle_gamma   90.00
#
_symmetry.space_group_name_H-M   'P 1'
#
loop_
_entity.id
_entity.type
_entity.pdbx_description
1 polymer ?
#
loop_
_entity_poly.entity_id
_entity_poly.type
_entity_poly.pdbx_seq_one_letter_code
_entity_poly.pdbx_strand_id
1 'polypeptide(L)'
;MGDSLRSKLPPIYQHLMPDALFDAQAVKEPRATCDDCAMCDKGTGAPVAMSYFQPDMKCCTYFPILPNYLVGALLSDPSPELAEGQKRVRARIAGRVGVTPYFVAPPRKQSIMMEATRETGAFGRSRVLICPYFQPSEKGDCTIWKHRDAVCSTFFCKYEAGYRGYQFWSALKEYLGYAEVGLAMFSARAVDPGVVEPKIPRLKLTKRDLEDLPPTDEEYASYWGAWVGREAEFYIACHEQVKAMKKEEFAARIDDTQQGKRYLADATSRYAGLATLVVPSSLVRNPKMIERHVGESVVVTTYSVNDSFALEKDLYDVLGMFSADKTLAENLAWLEKEHGIELAPELIKYLFMHAVLVAPEPKAAETPVCATS
;
A
#
# COMPACT_ATOMS: atom_id res chain seq x y z
N MET A 1 10.13 15.57 18.75
CA MET A 1 10.05 14.17 18.27
C MET A 1 10.76 14.12 16.93
N GLY A 2 11.75 13.24 16.78
CA GLY A 2 12.52 13.11 15.53
C GLY A 2 11.66 12.60 14.38
N ASP A 3 12.12 12.80 13.14
CA ASP A 3 11.51 12.28 11.91
C ASP A 3 11.76 10.77 11.82
N SER A 4 11.00 9.98 12.60
CA SER A 4 11.06 8.51 12.62
C SER A 4 9.88 7.87 11.90
N LEU A 5 9.97 6.57 11.59
CA LEU A 5 8.84 5.81 11.03
C LEU A 5 7.58 5.93 11.89
N ARG A 6 7.73 5.87 13.23
CA ARG A 6 6.62 6.06 14.20
C ARG A 6 5.86 7.37 13.98
N SER A 7 6.56 8.45 13.63
CA SER A 7 5.95 9.77 13.42
C SER A 7 5.05 9.84 12.17
N LYS A 8 5.15 8.88 11.25
CA LYS A 8 4.32 8.82 10.03
C LYS A 8 2.98 8.12 10.25
N LEU A 9 2.82 7.40 11.36
CA LEU A 9 1.65 6.58 11.67
C LEU A 9 0.64 7.30 12.56
N PRO A 10 -0.61 6.81 12.62
CA PRO A 10 -1.60 7.30 13.57
C PRO A 10 -1.09 7.36 15.01
N PRO A 11 -1.39 8.42 15.79
CA PRO A 11 -0.84 8.62 17.13
C PRO A 11 -1.11 7.49 18.11
N ILE A 12 -2.19 6.72 17.92
CA ILE A 12 -2.52 5.57 18.77
C ILE A 12 -1.41 4.52 18.83
N TYR A 13 -0.59 4.42 17.78
CA TYR A 13 0.50 3.45 17.71
C TYR A 13 1.78 3.90 18.42
N GLN A 14 1.89 5.17 18.81
CA GLN A 14 3.14 5.74 19.32
C GLN A 14 3.71 5.00 20.54
N HIS A 15 2.86 4.50 21.42
CA HIS A 15 3.28 3.78 22.64
C HIS A 15 3.32 2.25 22.48
N LEU A 16 2.80 1.72 21.38
CA LEU A 16 2.64 0.27 21.16
C LEU A 16 3.75 -0.32 20.30
N MET A 17 4.13 0.38 19.22
CA MET A 17 4.99 -0.20 18.19
C MET A 17 6.41 -0.50 18.70
N PRO A 18 7.05 -1.59 18.23
CA PRO A 18 8.37 -2.01 18.68
C PRO A 18 9.48 -1.03 18.24
N ASP A 19 10.39 -0.71 19.15
CA ASP A 19 11.36 0.39 18.94
C ASP A 19 12.37 0.08 17.83
N ALA A 20 12.78 -1.18 17.72
CA ALA A 20 13.83 -1.62 16.79
C ALA A 20 13.59 -1.20 15.33
N LEU A 21 12.33 -1.21 14.87
CA LEU A 21 11.97 -0.72 13.55
C LEU A 21 11.43 0.71 13.60
N PHE A 22 10.51 1.02 14.52
CA PHE A 22 9.72 2.24 14.43
C PHE A 22 10.42 3.50 14.93
N ASP A 23 11.50 3.36 15.70
CA ASP A 23 12.36 4.49 16.08
C ASP A 23 13.45 4.78 15.05
N ALA A 24 13.55 3.95 14.00
CA ALA A 24 14.44 4.20 12.89
C ALA A 24 14.00 5.43 12.08
N GLN A 25 14.96 6.02 11.36
CA GLN A 25 14.76 7.19 10.51
C GLN A 25 13.59 7.00 9.53
N ALA A 26 12.74 8.02 9.39
CA ALA A 26 11.66 7.97 8.42
C ALA A 26 12.20 7.85 6.99
N VAL A 27 11.65 6.90 6.23
CA VAL A 27 11.86 6.79 4.79
C VAL A 27 11.12 7.95 4.11
N LYS A 28 11.82 8.70 3.26
CA LYS A 28 11.27 9.86 2.55
C LYS A 28 11.01 9.50 1.09
N GLU A 29 9.83 9.86 0.62
CA GLU A 29 9.39 9.65 -0.76
C GLU A 29 9.04 11.01 -1.40
N PRO A 30 10.03 11.85 -1.70
CA PRO A 30 9.80 13.25 -2.12
C PRO A 30 9.06 13.35 -3.46
N ARG A 31 9.09 12.30 -4.29
CA ARG A 31 8.35 12.21 -5.56
C ARG A 31 6.86 11.86 -5.39
N ALA A 32 6.43 11.49 -4.18
CA ALA A 32 5.07 11.03 -3.88
C ALA A 32 4.35 11.96 -2.90
N THR A 33 4.37 13.27 -3.18
CA THR A 33 3.65 14.27 -2.38
C THR A 33 2.28 14.60 -2.99
N CYS A 34 1.28 14.87 -2.15
CA CYS A 34 -0.05 15.28 -2.63
C CYS A 34 -0.05 16.71 -3.16
N ASP A 35 0.70 17.61 -2.52
CA ASP A 35 0.78 19.04 -2.87
C ASP A 35 1.30 19.27 -4.29
N ASP A 36 2.31 18.50 -4.72
CA ASP A 36 2.88 18.54 -6.07
C ASP A 36 2.83 17.15 -6.72
N CYS A 37 1.61 16.63 -6.89
CA CYS A 37 1.37 15.25 -7.32
C CYS A 37 2.06 14.92 -8.65
N ALA A 38 3.12 14.08 -8.59
CA ALA A 38 3.86 13.61 -9.77
C ALA A 38 3.02 12.74 -10.72
N MET A 39 1.83 12.32 -10.30
CA MET A 39 0.90 11.53 -11.10
C MET A 39 -0.22 12.38 -11.73
N CYS A 40 -0.22 13.70 -11.55
CA CYS A 40 -1.10 14.60 -12.32
C CYS A 40 -0.37 15.10 -13.56
N ASP A 41 -1.10 15.24 -14.67
CA ASP A 41 -0.54 15.86 -15.88
C ASP A 41 -0.24 17.33 -15.60
N LYS A 42 1.04 17.72 -15.76
CA LYS A 42 1.51 19.09 -15.54
C LYS A 42 1.55 19.91 -16.83
N GLY A 43 1.03 19.38 -17.94
CA GLY A 43 1.05 20.03 -19.26
C GLY A 43 2.44 20.11 -19.91
N THR A 44 3.48 19.66 -19.21
CA THR A 44 4.79 19.38 -19.81
C THR A 44 4.65 18.08 -20.58
N GLY A 45 4.93 18.10 -21.89
CA GLY A 45 4.90 16.92 -22.74
C GLY A 45 5.66 15.79 -22.07
N ALA A 46 4.94 14.77 -21.61
CA ALA A 46 5.55 13.59 -21.05
C ALA A 46 6.28 12.90 -22.21
N PRO A 47 7.54 12.48 -22.04
CA PRO A 47 8.23 11.69 -23.07
C PRO A 47 7.54 10.35 -23.34
N VAL A 48 6.47 10.04 -22.60
CA VAL A 48 5.76 8.77 -22.61
C VAL A 48 4.28 8.97 -22.35
N ALA A 49 3.43 8.15 -22.96
CA ALA A 49 2.03 8.03 -22.59
C ALA A 49 1.90 7.40 -21.19
N MET A 50 2.14 8.19 -20.14
CA MET A 50 1.85 7.82 -18.77
C MET A 50 0.34 7.91 -18.55
N SER A 51 -0.20 6.94 -17.82
CA SER A 51 -1.57 7.04 -17.34
C SER A 51 -1.56 7.99 -16.13
N TYR A 52 -1.98 9.23 -16.31
CA TYR A 52 -2.09 10.20 -15.23
C TYR A 52 -3.34 9.97 -14.38
N PHE A 53 -3.31 10.40 -13.13
CA PHE A 53 -4.49 10.58 -12.30
C PHE A 53 -5.24 11.84 -12.71
N GLN A 54 -6.53 11.89 -12.41
CA GLN A 54 -7.30 13.12 -12.55
C GLN A 54 -6.84 14.13 -11.48
N PRO A 55 -6.54 15.39 -11.86
CA PRO A 55 -5.99 16.39 -10.93
C PRO A 55 -6.88 16.69 -9.72
N ASP A 56 -8.20 16.57 -9.88
CA ASP A 56 -9.21 16.88 -8.87
C ASP A 56 -9.41 15.79 -7.81
N MET A 57 -8.77 14.61 -7.96
CA MET A 57 -8.86 13.51 -6.98
C MET A 57 -7.54 12.77 -6.73
N LYS A 58 -6.52 12.93 -7.58
CA LYS A 58 -5.18 12.34 -7.40
C LYS A 58 -5.27 10.84 -7.13
N CYS A 59 -4.53 10.30 -6.16
CA CYS A 59 -4.63 8.90 -5.74
C CYS A 59 -5.78 8.61 -4.75
N CYS A 60 -6.59 9.62 -4.37
CA CYS A 60 -7.66 9.50 -3.38
C CYS A 60 -8.93 8.83 -3.93
N THR A 61 -8.75 7.72 -4.64
CA THR A 61 -9.81 6.84 -5.15
C THR A 61 -9.85 5.48 -4.42
N TYR A 62 -9.17 5.38 -3.29
CA TYR A 62 -9.23 4.23 -2.39
C TYR A 62 -10.11 4.60 -1.19
N PHE A 63 -11.15 3.79 -0.94
CA PHE A 63 -11.92 3.89 0.30
C PHE A 63 -11.26 2.96 1.34
N PRO A 64 -10.72 3.50 2.44
CA PRO A 64 -10.07 2.72 3.48
C PRO A 64 -11.05 1.87 4.31
N ILE A 65 -10.57 0.73 4.79
CA ILE A 65 -11.26 -0.05 5.82
C ILE A 65 -10.76 0.47 7.17
N LEU A 66 -11.55 1.27 7.87
CA LEU A 66 -11.13 1.88 9.13
C LEU A 66 -11.43 0.94 10.32
N PRO A 67 -10.43 0.49 11.08
CA PRO A 67 -10.61 -0.26 12.32
C PRO A 67 -11.41 0.52 13.36
N ASN A 68 -12.24 -0.17 14.14
CA ASN A 68 -13.10 0.40 15.18
C ASN A 68 -12.38 1.40 16.11
N TYR A 69 -11.16 1.09 16.55
CA TYR A 69 -10.39 1.93 17.46
C TYR A 69 -9.75 3.14 16.76
N LEU A 70 -9.49 3.09 15.44
CA LEU A 70 -9.08 4.25 14.66
C LEU A 70 -10.28 5.17 14.37
N VAL A 71 -11.46 4.59 14.15
CA VAL A 71 -12.71 5.35 14.09
C VAL A 71 -12.97 6.04 15.43
N GLY A 72 -12.84 5.32 16.55
CA GLY A 72 -12.93 5.91 17.89
C GLY A 72 -11.88 6.99 18.13
N ALA A 73 -10.63 6.78 17.70
CA ALA A 73 -9.57 7.78 17.80
C ALA A 73 -9.94 9.07 17.06
N LEU A 74 -10.46 8.97 15.84
CA LEU A 74 -10.94 10.11 15.06
C LEU A 74 -12.10 10.83 15.78
N LEU A 75 -13.08 10.08 16.30
CA LEU A 75 -14.26 10.63 16.95
C LEU A 75 -13.97 11.26 18.31
N SER A 76 -12.91 10.83 18.99
CA SER A 76 -12.45 11.36 20.28
C SER A 76 -11.43 12.51 20.15
N ASP A 77 -10.89 12.75 18.96
CA ASP A 77 -9.88 13.77 18.74
C ASP A 77 -10.51 15.19 18.77
N PRO A 78 -10.13 16.08 19.71
CA PRO A 78 -10.74 17.40 19.80
C PRO A 78 -10.23 18.40 18.76
N SER A 79 -9.27 18.01 17.91
CA SER A 79 -8.60 18.91 16.98
C SER A 79 -9.59 19.47 15.93
N PRO A 80 -9.78 20.79 15.82
CA PRO A 80 -10.78 21.40 14.93
C PRO A 80 -10.63 21.02 13.45
N GLU A 81 -9.41 20.77 12.99
CA GLU A 81 -9.10 20.35 11.61
C GLU A 81 -9.71 18.98 11.24
N LEU A 82 -10.09 18.16 12.22
CA LEU A 82 -10.73 16.86 12.01
C LEU A 82 -12.26 16.91 12.03
N ALA A 83 -12.87 18.07 12.30
CA ALA A 83 -14.33 18.20 12.44
C ALA A 83 -15.10 17.70 11.20
N GLU A 84 -14.61 17.99 9.99
CA GLU A 84 -15.21 17.49 8.76
C GLU A 84 -15.04 15.96 8.61
N GLY A 85 -13.89 15.42 9.00
CA GLY A 85 -13.65 13.97 9.02
C GLY A 85 -14.59 13.24 9.97
N GLN A 86 -14.78 13.79 11.18
CA GLN A 86 -15.73 13.29 12.16
C GLN A 86 -17.16 13.31 11.64
N LYS A 87 -17.59 14.42 11.03
CA LYS A 87 -18.92 14.54 10.42
C LYS A 87 -19.13 13.48 9.33
N ARG A 88 -18.15 13.28 8.44
CA ARG A 88 -18.22 12.28 7.36
C ARG A 88 -18.29 10.85 7.89
N VAL A 89 -17.45 10.51 8.87
CA VAL A 89 -17.50 9.20 9.52
C VAL A 89 -18.82 8.97 10.24
N ARG A 90 -19.37 9.96 10.96
CA ARG A 90 -20.69 9.84 11.59
C ARG A 90 -21.80 9.61 10.58
N ALA A 91 -21.76 10.28 9.43
CA ALA A 91 -22.70 10.04 8.34
C ALA A 91 -22.59 8.61 7.79
N ARG A 92 -21.36 8.07 7.67
CA ARG A 92 -21.15 6.66 7.29
C ARG A 92 -21.74 5.69 8.31
N ILE A 93 -21.49 5.93 9.59
CA ILE A 93 -22.05 5.15 10.71
C ILE A 93 -23.58 5.14 10.65
N ALA A 94 -24.19 6.32 10.56
CA ALA A 94 -25.65 6.46 10.48
C ALA A 94 -26.24 5.74 9.24
N GLY A 95 -25.49 5.70 8.14
CA GLY A 95 -25.90 5.00 6.92
C GLY A 95 -25.82 3.46 7.00
N ARG A 96 -25.15 2.88 8.00
CA ARG A 96 -24.99 1.43 8.26
C ARG A 96 -24.37 0.57 7.14
N VAL A 97 -24.12 1.13 5.95
CA VAL A 97 -23.50 0.42 4.82
C VAL A 97 -22.01 0.22 5.09
N GLY A 98 -21.60 -1.03 5.26
CA GLY A 98 -20.21 -1.40 5.56
C GLY A 98 -19.80 -1.08 7.01
N VAL A 99 -20.76 -0.92 7.92
CA VAL A 99 -20.51 -0.56 9.33
C VAL A 99 -20.69 -1.81 10.18
N THR A 100 -19.60 -2.34 10.70
CA THR A 100 -19.55 -3.56 11.51
C THR A 100 -18.87 -3.31 12.85
N PRO A 101 -18.97 -4.20 13.84
CA PRO A 101 -18.29 -4.02 15.12
C PRO A 101 -16.76 -3.85 14.97
N TYR A 102 -16.15 -4.42 13.92
CA TYR A 102 -14.70 -4.28 13.72
C TYR A 102 -14.33 -3.10 12.82
N PHE A 103 -15.17 -2.70 11.86
CA PHE A 103 -14.75 -1.77 10.82
C PHE A 103 -15.85 -0.80 10.37
N VAL A 104 -15.41 0.39 9.93
CA VAL A 104 -16.14 1.20 8.94
C VAL A 104 -15.47 0.97 7.59
N ALA A 105 -16.11 0.15 6.76
CA ALA A 105 -15.59 -0.34 5.49
C ALA A 105 -16.31 0.27 4.28
N PRO A 106 -15.74 0.14 3.07
CA PRO A 106 -16.41 0.53 1.83
C PRO A 106 -17.71 -0.27 1.60
N PRO A 107 -18.71 0.30 0.91
CA PRO A 107 -19.81 -0.47 0.36
C PRO A 107 -19.30 -1.64 -0.50
N ARG A 108 -19.98 -2.78 -0.48
CA ARG A 108 -19.54 -3.99 -1.21
C ARG A 108 -19.34 -3.75 -2.70
N LYS A 109 -20.25 -2.97 -3.31
CA LYS A 109 -20.13 -2.53 -4.71
C LYS A 109 -18.81 -1.80 -4.97
N GLN A 110 -18.40 -0.91 -4.07
CA GLN A 110 -17.15 -0.16 -4.20
C GLN A 110 -15.92 -1.04 -4.03
N SER A 111 -15.94 -2.02 -3.13
CA SER A 111 -14.84 -3.00 -3.00
C SER A 111 -14.61 -3.80 -4.28
N ILE A 112 -15.68 -4.17 -5.00
CA ILE A 112 -15.58 -4.87 -6.29
C ILE A 112 -15.06 -3.92 -7.38
N MET A 113 -15.58 -2.70 -7.47
CA MET A 113 -15.07 -1.72 -8.42
C MET A 113 -13.59 -1.42 -8.18
N MET A 114 -13.16 -1.37 -6.91
CA MET A 114 -11.75 -1.20 -6.55
C MET A 114 -10.89 -2.38 -7.04
N GLU A 115 -11.36 -3.62 -6.94
CA GLU A 115 -10.64 -4.78 -7.49
C GLU A 115 -10.50 -4.68 -9.02
N ALA A 116 -11.57 -4.29 -9.72
CA ALA A 116 -11.57 -4.11 -11.17
C ALA A 116 -10.60 -3.00 -11.64
N THR A 117 -10.15 -2.10 -10.75
CA THR A 117 -9.15 -1.09 -11.12
C THR A 117 -7.81 -1.68 -11.55
N ARG A 118 -7.47 -2.88 -11.08
CA ARG A 118 -6.23 -3.58 -11.43
C ARG A 118 -6.14 -3.90 -12.91
N GLU A 119 -7.28 -4.27 -13.51
CA GLU A 119 -7.37 -4.64 -14.93
C GLU A 119 -7.65 -3.42 -15.81
N THR A 120 -8.54 -2.54 -15.35
CA THR A 120 -9.01 -1.38 -16.13
C THR A 120 -8.09 -0.16 -16.05
N GLY A 121 -7.19 -0.12 -15.07
CA GLY A 121 -6.41 1.08 -14.77
C GLY A 121 -7.27 2.23 -14.23
N ALA A 122 -8.46 1.98 -13.68
CA ALA A 122 -9.35 3.07 -13.24
C ALA A 122 -8.92 3.78 -11.93
N PHE A 123 -7.91 3.25 -11.21
CA PHE A 123 -7.36 3.86 -10.00
C PHE A 123 -6.80 5.26 -10.28
N GLY A 124 -7.20 6.24 -9.48
CA GLY A 124 -6.88 7.66 -9.66
C GLY A 124 -7.51 8.29 -10.90
N ARG A 125 -8.39 7.57 -11.63
CA ARG A 125 -8.93 8.01 -12.94
C ARG A 125 -10.46 7.98 -13.04
N SER A 126 -11.13 7.18 -12.21
CA SER A 126 -12.59 7.15 -12.13
C SER A 126 -13.14 7.95 -10.94
N ARG A 127 -13.97 8.96 -11.22
CA ARG A 127 -14.66 9.75 -10.20
C ARG A 127 -15.64 8.95 -9.34
N VAL A 128 -16.14 7.82 -9.86
CA VAL A 128 -17.02 6.91 -9.10
C VAL A 128 -16.30 6.30 -7.88
N LEU A 129 -14.97 6.30 -7.88
CA LEU A 129 -14.16 5.72 -6.82
C LEU A 129 -13.66 6.73 -5.79
N ILE A 130 -14.00 8.01 -5.90
CA ILE A 130 -13.51 9.05 -4.97
C ILE A 130 -13.76 8.62 -3.53
N CYS A 131 -12.69 8.69 -2.72
CA CYS A 131 -12.74 8.38 -1.30
C CYS A 131 -13.72 9.35 -0.60
N PRO A 132 -14.64 8.87 0.25
CA PRO A 132 -15.58 9.75 0.94
C PRO A 132 -14.90 10.70 1.93
N TYR A 133 -13.65 10.45 2.30
CA TYR A 133 -12.84 11.28 3.20
C TYR A 133 -11.91 12.24 2.45
N PHE A 134 -11.95 12.23 1.13
CA PHE A 134 -11.23 13.21 0.31
C PHE A 134 -11.98 14.54 0.32
N GLN A 135 -11.30 15.62 0.69
CA GLN A 135 -11.80 16.97 0.54
C GLN A 135 -11.13 17.61 -0.68
N PRO A 136 -11.91 17.93 -1.73
CA PRO A 136 -11.40 18.66 -2.87
C PRO A 136 -10.81 19.99 -2.40
N SER A 137 -9.49 20.12 -2.55
CA SER A 137 -8.72 21.33 -2.36
C SER A 137 -7.54 21.28 -3.33
N GLU A 138 -6.88 22.42 -3.56
CA GLU A 138 -5.69 22.45 -4.44
C GLU A 138 -4.59 21.49 -3.94
N LYS A 139 -4.44 21.37 -2.61
CA LYS A 139 -3.49 20.47 -1.95
C LYS A 139 -3.95 19.01 -1.91
N GLY A 140 -5.25 18.78 -1.95
CA GLY A 140 -5.86 17.45 -1.87
C GLY A 140 -5.83 16.95 -0.43
N ASP A 141 -6.79 17.41 0.36
CA ASP A 141 -6.79 17.17 1.80
C ASP A 141 -7.55 15.89 2.14
N CYS A 142 -6.96 15.09 3.03
CA CYS A 142 -7.63 13.93 3.62
C CYS A 142 -8.19 14.32 4.99
N THR A 143 -9.52 14.31 5.13
CA THR A 143 -10.20 14.75 6.36
C THR A 143 -9.95 13.83 7.55
N ILE A 144 -9.36 12.66 7.32
CA ILE A 144 -9.01 11.67 8.34
C ILE A 144 -7.50 11.39 8.41
N TRP A 145 -6.66 12.24 7.81
CA TRP A 145 -5.23 11.96 7.60
C TRP A 145 -4.51 11.42 8.85
N LYS A 146 -4.77 12.02 10.02
CA LYS A 146 -4.14 11.65 11.30
C LYS A 146 -4.50 10.24 11.79
N HIS A 147 -5.64 9.69 11.36
CA HIS A 147 -6.23 8.43 11.82
C HIS A 147 -6.53 7.48 10.65
N ARG A 148 -5.66 7.48 9.64
CA ARG A 148 -5.79 6.66 8.42
C ARG A 148 -5.32 5.21 8.65
N ASP A 149 -5.84 4.28 7.86
CA ASP A 149 -5.53 2.85 7.94
C ASP A 149 -4.12 2.52 7.44
N ALA A 150 -3.75 1.24 7.52
CA ALA A 150 -2.48 0.72 7.04
C ALA A 150 -2.21 1.08 5.58
N VAL A 151 -3.20 0.88 4.69
CA VAL A 151 -3.02 1.12 3.25
C VAL A 151 -2.72 2.59 2.98
N CYS A 152 -3.53 3.51 3.49
CA CYS A 152 -3.30 4.93 3.30
C CYS A 152 -2.03 5.44 4.02
N SER A 153 -1.61 4.78 5.10
CA SER A 153 -0.39 5.13 5.82
C SER A 153 0.90 4.78 5.07
N THR A 154 0.85 3.78 4.19
CA THR A 154 2.03 3.23 3.51
C THR A 154 1.96 3.31 1.98
N PHE A 155 0.94 3.95 1.41
CA PHE A 155 0.80 4.05 -0.04
C PHE A 155 1.64 5.20 -0.60
N PHE A 156 2.47 4.89 -1.59
CA PHE A 156 3.20 5.87 -2.39
C PHE A 156 3.06 5.54 -3.88
N CYS A 157 2.88 6.57 -4.72
CA CYS A 157 2.79 6.39 -6.16
C CYS A 157 4.18 6.24 -6.82
N LYS A 158 5.23 6.75 -6.18
CA LYS A 158 6.62 6.79 -6.62
C LYS A 158 7.53 6.40 -5.45
N TYR A 159 8.63 5.70 -5.75
CA TYR A 159 9.55 5.17 -4.74
C TYR A 159 11.00 5.60 -5.01
N GLU A 160 11.62 6.32 -4.08
CA GLU A 160 12.97 6.86 -4.21
C GLU A 160 14.02 5.73 -4.28
N ALA A 161 13.89 4.72 -3.41
CA ALA A 161 14.72 3.51 -3.45
C ALA A 161 14.27 2.48 -4.51
N GLY A 162 13.43 2.90 -5.45
CA GLY A 162 12.86 2.06 -6.51
C GLY A 162 12.15 0.82 -5.96
N TYR A 163 12.52 -0.35 -6.50
CA TYR A 163 11.88 -1.62 -6.13
C TYR A 163 12.02 -1.95 -4.64
N ARG A 164 13.14 -1.58 -4.01
CA ARG A 164 13.36 -1.83 -2.57
C ARG A 164 12.42 -0.98 -1.72
N GLY A 165 12.20 0.27 -2.10
CA GLY A 165 11.22 1.15 -1.46
C GLY A 165 9.82 0.55 -1.52
N TYR A 166 9.40 0.11 -2.70
CA TYR A 166 8.13 -0.59 -2.90
C TYR A 166 8.00 -1.84 -2.01
N GLN A 167 9.04 -2.67 -1.94
CA GLN A 167 9.04 -3.87 -1.10
C GLN A 167 8.92 -3.53 0.39
N PHE A 168 9.65 -2.52 0.87
CA PHE A 168 9.58 -2.08 2.27
C PHE A 168 8.19 -1.59 2.64
N TRP A 169 7.64 -0.64 1.88
CA TRP A 169 6.31 -0.10 2.17
C TRP A 169 5.21 -1.15 2.06
N SER A 170 5.35 -2.08 1.11
CA SER A 170 4.45 -3.24 1.01
C SER A 170 4.54 -4.14 2.23
N ALA A 171 5.74 -4.48 2.70
CA ALA A 171 5.93 -5.30 3.90
C ALA A 171 5.41 -4.60 5.16
N LEU A 172 5.65 -3.29 5.30
CA LEU A 172 5.14 -2.50 6.41
C LEU A 172 3.61 -2.46 6.42
N LYS A 173 2.97 -2.31 5.25
CA LYS A 173 1.52 -2.37 5.08
C LYS A 173 0.95 -3.71 5.56
N GLU A 174 1.59 -4.84 5.24
CA GLU A 174 1.12 -6.16 5.69
C GLU A 174 1.23 -6.31 7.22
N TYR A 175 2.32 -5.84 7.83
CA TYR A 175 2.45 -5.83 9.29
C TYR A 175 1.38 -4.95 9.96
N LEU A 176 1.20 -3.72 9.48
CA LEU A 176 0.19 -2.81 10.03
C LEU A 176 -1.23 -3.34 9.83
N GLY A 177 -1.55 -3.90 8.66
CA GLY A 177 -2.84 -4.53 8.40
C GLY A 177 -3.11 -5.72 9.33
N TYR A 178 -2.08 -6.52 9.63
CA TYR A 178 -2.19 -7.59 10.62
C TYR A 178 -2.48 -7.05 12.03
N ALA A 179 -1.73 -6.02 12.45
CA ALA A 179 -1.95 -5.34 13.73
C ALA A 179 -3.36 -4.74 13.82
N GLU A 180 -3.83 -4.10 12.75
CA GLU A 180 -5.14 -3.47 12.68
C GLU A 180 -6.30 -4.45 12.88
N VAL A 181 -6.25 -5.61 12.21
CA VAL A 181 -7.26 -6.65 12.40
C VAL A 181 -7.20 -7.21 13.82
N GLY A 182 -6.01 -7.49 14.34
CA GLY A 182 -5.83 -8.03 15.70
C GLY A 182 -6.35 -7.07 16.77
N LEU A 183 -6.05 -5.78 16.65
CA LEU A 183 -6.52 -4.74 17.57
C LEU A 183 -8.02 -4.47 17.44
N ALA A 184 -8.57 -4.53 16.23
CA ALA A 184 -10.02 -4.39 16.03
C ALA A 184 -10.78 -5.53 16.71
N MET A 185 -10.32 -6.77 16.53
CA MET A 185 -10.87 -7.95 17.19
C MET A 185 -10.77 -7.87 18.72
N PHE A 186 -9.59 -7.51 19.23
CA PHE A 186 -9.34 -7.39 20.65
C PHE A 186 -10.27 -6.37 21.29
N SER A 187 -10.28 -5.15 20.76
CA SER A 187 -11.00 -4.02 21.36
C SER A 187 -12.51 -4.23 21.34
N ALA A 188 -13.06 -4.76 20.24
CA ALA A 188 -14.48 -5.10 20.17
C ALA A 188 -14.89 -6.12 21.23
N ARG A 189 -14.12 -7.20 21.39
CA ARG A 189 -14.39 -8.24 22.40
C ARG A 189 -14.21 -7.75 23.84
N ALA A 190 -13.29 -6.81 24.06
CA ALA A 190 -13.07 -6.20 25.36
C ALA A 190 -14.23 -5.26 25.76
N VAL A 191 -14.84 -4.57 24.78
CA VAL A 191 -16.03 -3.74 25.00
C VAL A 191 -17.28 -4.58 25.21
N ASP A 192 -17.52 -5.56 24.33
CA ASP A 192 -18.66 -6.46 24.41
C ASP A 192 -18.37 -7.81 23.74
N PRO A 193 -18.22 -8.91 24.50
CA PRO A 193 -18.03 -10.25 23.93
C PRO A 193 -19.19 -10.74 23.06
N GLY A 194 -20.38 -10.12 23.17
CA GLY A 194 -21.59 -10.46 22.43
C GLY A 194 -21.64 -9.89 21.02
N VAL A 195 -20.81 -8.90 20.68
CA VAL A 195 -20.73 -8.44 19.28
C VAL A 195 -19.96 -9.43 18.42
N VAL A 196 -20.41 -9.61 17.18
CA VAL A 196 -19.84 -10.61 16.26
C VAL A 196 -19.53 -9.96 14.94
N GLU A 197 -18.35 -10.17 14.37
CA GLU A 197 -18.08 -9.66 13.02
C GLU A 197 -18.81 -10.51 11.96
N PRO A 198 -19.66 -9.90 11.12
CA PRO A 198 -20.39 -10.65 10.09
C PRO A 198 -19.43 -11.20 9.03
N LYS A 199 -19.72 -12.41 8.52
CA LYS A 199 -18.99 -12.99 7.39
C LYS A 199 -19.49 -12.38 6.08
N ILE A 200 -18.73 -11.45 5.52
CA ILE A 200 -19.09 -10.80 4.25
C ILE A 200 -18.42 -11.54 3.07
N PRO A 201 -19.19 -12.15 2.14
CA PRO A 201 -18.60 -12.85 1.01
C PRO A 201 -17.94 -11.89 0.02
N ARG A 202 -16.69 -12.20 -0.35
CA ARG A 202 -15.90 -11.46 -1.35
C ARG A 202 -16.49 -11.65 -2.75
N LEU A 203 -16.48 -10.58 -3.56
CA LEU A 203 -16.92 -10.56 -4.96
C LEU A 203 -18.36 -11.05 -5.22
N LYS A 204 -19.22 -11.04 -4.20
CA LYS A 204 -20.64 -11.32 -4.34
C LYS A 204 -21.44 -10.08 -3.97
N LEU A 205 -22.43 -9.73 -4.78
CA LEU A 205 -23.35 -8.63 -4.51
C LEU A 205 -24.78 -9.16 -4.35
N THR A 206 -25.51 -8.58 -3.42
CA THR A 206 -26.96 -8.70 -3.30
C THR A 206 -27.65 -7.55 -4.04
N LYS A 207 -28.98 -7.63 -4.22
CA LYS A 207 -29.76 -6.51 -4.74
C LYS A 207 -29.56 -5.24 -3.89
N ARG A 208 -29.56 -5.39 -2.56
CA ARG A 208 -29.38 -4.26 -1.62
C ARG A 208 -28.02 -3.59 -1.80
N ASP A 209 -26.97 -4.38 -2.06
CA ASP A 209 -25.63 -3.84 -2.33
C ASP A 209 -25.55 -3.02 -3.61
N LEU A 210 -26.32 -3.38 -4.65
CA LEU A 210 -26.37 -2.62 -5.90
C LEU A 210 -27.06 -1.26 -5.69
N GLU A 211 -28.08 -1.25 -4.83
CA GLU A 211 -28.89 -0.07 -4.48
C GLU A 211 -28.29 0.75 -3.31
N ASP A 212 -27.09 0.40 -2.82
CA ASP A 212 -26.43 1.02 -1.66
C ASP A 212 -27.32 1.08 -0.40
N LEU A 213 -28.19 0.09 -0.23
CA LEU A 213 -29.08 -0.01 0.92
C LEU A 213 -28.35 -0.63 2.12
N PRO A 214 -28.66 -0.20 3.37
CA PRO A 214 -28.13 -0.84 4.55
C PRO A 214 -28.60 -2.30 4.67
N PRO A 215 -27.94 -3.13 5.49
CA PRO A 215 -28.48 -4.42 5.91
C PRO A 215 -29.88 -4.27 6.51
N THR A 216 -30.64 -5.36 6.60
CA THR A 216 -31.94 -5.33 7.31
C THR A 216 -31.71 -5.08 8.80
N ASP A 217 -32.70 -4.56 9.51
CA ASP A 217 -32.56 -4.33 10.97
C ASP A 217 -32.26 -5.62 11.73
N GLU A 218 -32.85 -6.75 11.32
CA GLU A 218 -32.58 -8.08 11.89
C GLU A 218 -31.13 -8.51 11.64
N GLU A 219 -30.63 -8.38 10.42
CA GLU A 219 -29.24 -8.69 10.08
C GLU A 219 -28.29 -7.80 10.88
N TYR A 220 -28.54 -6.49 10.92
CA TYR A 220 -27.71 -5.53 11.63
C TYR A 220 -27.68 -5.79 13.15
N ALA A 221 -28.85 -6.07 13.74
CA ALA A 221 -28.95 -6.42 15.15
C ALA A 221 -28.24 -7.73 15.51
N SER A 222 -28.13 -8.67 14.57
CA SER A 222 -27.47 -9.97 14.81
C SER A 222 -25.98 -9.85 15.16
N TYR A 223 -25.31 -8.78 14.72
CA TYR A 223 -23.90 -8.54 15.03
C TYR A 223 -23.64 -7.34 15.96
N TRP A 224 -24.57 -6.39 16.05
CA TRP A 224 -24.45 -5.25 16.96
C TRP A 224 -25.13 -5.46 18.32
N GLY A 225 -26.15 -6.31 18.42
CA GLY A 225 -26.88 -6.54 19.67
C GLY A 225 -27.40 -5.25 20.30
N ALA A 226 -27.04 -4.99 21.56
CA ALA A 226 -27.46 -3.81 22.31
C ALA A 226 -26.83 -2.48 21.83
N TRP A 227 -25.88 -2.54 20.89
CA TRP A 227 -25.17 -1.37 20.37
C TRP A 227 -25.78 -0.79 19.10
N VAL A 228 -26.89 -1.35 18.59
CA VAL A 228 -27.63 -0.74 17.47
C VAL A 228 -28.03 0.70 17.83
N GLY A 229 -27.66 1.65 16.98
CA GLY A 229 -27.86 3.08 17.20
C GLY A 229 -26.83 3.76 18.13
N ARG A 230 -25.87 3.00 18.67
CA ARG A 230 -24.80 3.46 19.57
C ARG A 230 -23.41 3.10 19.04
N GLU A 231 -23.28 2.91 17.74
CA GLU A 231 -22.05 2.41 17.09
C GLU A 231 -20.88 3.38 17.29
N ALA A 232 -21.13 4.69 17.26
CA ALA A 232 -20.11 5.69 17.53
C ALA A 232 -19.57 5.61 18.97
N GLU A 233 -20.43 5.34 19.96
CA GLU A 233 -20.02 5.13 21.35
C GLU A 233 -19.20 3.84 21.48
N PHE A 234 -19.61 2.77 20.78
CA PHE A 234 -18.88 1.51 20.75
C PHE A 234 -17.46 1.69 20.21
N TYR A 235 -17.30 2.41 19.10
CA TYR A 235 -15.98 2.68 18.51
C TYR A 235 -15.10 3.53 19.42
N ILE A 236 -15.66 4.54 20.09
CA ILE A 236 -14.93 5.32 21.11
C ILE A 236 -14.50 4.41 22.27
N ALA A 237 -15.36 3.50 22.73
CA ALA A 237 -14.98 2.54 23.76
C ALA A 237 -13.86 1.60 23.29
N CYS A 238 -13.89 1.15 22.03
CA CYS A 238 -12.80 0.36 21.43
C CYS A 238 -11.48 1.13 21.40
N HIS A 239 -11.52 2.43 21.08
CA HIS A 239 -10.36 3.31 21.14
C HIS A 239 -9.73 3.36 22.53
N GLU A 240 -10.53 3.51 23.58
CA GLU A 240 -10.02 3.54 24.96
C GLU A 240 -9.37 2.21 25.37
N GLN A 241 -9.86 1.07 24.87
CA GLN A 241 -9.20 -0.24 25.11
C GLN A 241 -7.80 -0.28 24.50
N VAL A 242 -7.63 0.16 23.25
CA VAL A 242 -6.32 0.15 22.57
C VAL A 242 -5.39 1.21 23.15
N LYS A 243 -5.91 2.39 23.50
CA LYS A 243 -5.14 3.47 24.12
C LYS A 243 -4.61 3.13 25.52
N ALA A 244 -5.33 2.30 26.27
CA ALA A 244 -4.89 1.80 27.58
C ALA A 244 -3.96 0.58 27.48
N MET A 245 -3.78 0.02 26.29
CA MET A 245 -2.96 -1.17 26.07
C MET A 245 -1.48 -0.87 26.38
N LYS A 246 -0.85 -1.80 27.10
CA LYS A 246 0.59 -1.73 27.34
C LYS A 246 1.35 -2.38 26.20
N LYS A 247 2.60 -1.95 26.01
CA LYS A 247 3.50 -2.49 24.97
C LYS A 247 3.68 -4.00 25.07
N GLU A 248 3.77 -4.55 26.28
CA GLU A 248 3.93 -5.99 26.51
C GLU A 248 2.67 -6.76 26.09
N GLU A 249 1.49 -6.19 26.31
CA GLU A 249 0.24 -6.80 25.86
C GLU A 249 0.11 -6.74 24.34
N PHE A 250 0.48 -5.61 23.71
CA PHE A 250 0.55 -5.49 22.26
C PHE A 250 1.48 -6.53 21.67
N ALA A 251 2.69 -6.66 22.22
CA ALA A 251 3.67 -7.64 21.78
C ALA A 251 3.10 -9.06 21.87
N ALA A 252 2.55 -9.46 23.02
CA ALA A 252 1.98 -10.78 23.20
C ALA A 252 0.83 -11.10 22.22
N ARG A 253 0.03 -10.09 21.84
CA ARG A 253 -1.14 -10.25 20.96
C ARG A 253 -0.81 -10.15 19.48
N ILE A 254 0.19 -9.37 19.11
CA ILE A 254 0.51 -9.02 17.74
C ILE A 254 1.93 -9.51 17.41
N ASP A 255 2.95 -8.87 17.96
CA ASP A 255 4.35 -9.09 17.56
C ASP A 255 4.82 -10.53 17.79
N ASP A 256 4.43 -11.13 18.92
CA ASP A 256 4.91 -12.44 19.36
C ASP A 256 4.16 -13.62 18.74
N THR A 257 3.08 -13.33 18.01
CA THR A 257 2.39 -14.35 17.20
C THR A 257 3.27 -14.83 16.06
N GLN A 258 3.02 -16.04 15.56
CA GLN A 258 3.78 -16.59 14.43
C GLN A 258 3.73 -15.68 13.19
N GLN A 259 2.55 -15.10 12.90
CA GLN A 259 2.33 -14.19 11.78
C GLN A 259 2.96 -12.81 12.04
N GLY A 260 2.78 -12.24 13.24
CA GLY A 260 3.38 -10.97 13.62
C GLY A 260 4.90 -10.99 13.52
N LYS A 261 5.56 -12.02 14.07
CA LYS A 261 7.02 -12.20 13.95
C LYS A 261 7.46 -12.23 12.50
N ARG A 262 6.73 -12.95 11.65
CA ARG A 262 7.04 -13.05 10.22
C ARG A 262 6.93 -11.69 9.51
N TYR A 263 5.82 -10.97 9.69
CA TYR A 263 5.62 -9.68 9.03
C TYR A 263 6.58 -8.61 9.55
N LEU A 264 6.82 -8.56 10.86
CA LEU A 264 7.76 -7.63 11.46
C LEU A 264 9.20 -7.92 11.01
N ALA A 265 9.60 -9.19 10.95
CA ALA A 265 10.92 -9.58 10.46
C ALA A 265 11.13 -9.24 8.98
N ASP A 266 10.12 -9.45 8.12
CA ASP A 266 10.20 -9.05 6.71
C ASP A 266 10.30 -7.53 6.58
N ALA A 267 9.42 -6.75 7.24
CA ALA A 267 9.49 -5.29 7.22
C ALA A 267 10.84 -4.75 7.72
N THR A 268 11.38 -5.31 8.80
CA THR A 268 12.70 -4.97 9.35
C THR A 268 13.82 -5.28 8.37
N SER A 269 13.78 -6.47 7.75
CA SER A 269 14.76 -6.89 6.73
C SER A 269 14.73 -5.98 5.50
N ARG A 270 13.54 -5.63 5.00
CA ARG A 270 13.39 -4.70 3.86
C ARG A 270 13.88 -3.30 4.21
N TYR A 271 13.61 -2.81 5.42
CA TYR A 271 14.11 -1.53 5.89
C TYR A 271 15.64 -1.49 5.92
N ALA A 272 16.29 -2.50 6.51
CA ALA A 272 17.75 -2.61 6.53
C ALA A 272 18.35 -2.67 5.11
N GLY A 273 17.62 -3.26 4.16
CA GLY A 273 18.00 -3.33 2.75
C GLY A 273 17.90 -2.01 1.98
N LEU A 274 17.24 -0.96 2.50
CA LEU A 274 17.04 0.30 1.77
C LEU A 274 18.36 1.05 1.49
N ALA A 275 19.27 1.08 2.47
CA ALA A 275 20.56 1.76 2.32
C ALA A 275 21.60 0.93 1.54
N THR A 276 21.39 -0.39 1.44
CA THR A 276 22.39 -1.32 0.93
C THR A 276 22.05 -1.74 -0.50
N LEU A 277 22.45 -0.91 -1.47
CA LEU A 277 22.38 -1.25 -2.89
C LEU A 277 23.69 -1.90 -3.35
N VAL A 278 23.71 -3.24 -3.31
CA VAL A 278 24.76 -4.06 -3.94
C VAL A 278 24.29 -4.50 -5.31
N VAL A 279 24.99 -4.08 -6.37
CA VAL A 279 24.73 -4.51 -7.74
C VAL A 279 25.33 -5.92 -7.92
N PRO A 280 24.53 -6.92 -8.32
CA PRO A 280 25.02 -8.27 -8.59
C PRO A 280 26.12 -8.30 -9.64
N SER A 281 27.01 -9.29 -9.55
CA SER A 281 28.08 -9.50 -10.53
C SER A 281 27.57 -10.00 -11.87
N SER A 282 26.32 -10.42 -12.00
CA SER A 282 25.66 -10.77 -13.26
C SER A 282 24.27 -10.17 -13.29
N LEU A 283 23.91 -9.56 -14.41
CA LEU A 283 22.65 -8.87 -14.63
C LEU A 283 22.10 -9.26 -16.00
N VAL A 284 20.77 -9.33 -16.08
CA VAL A 284 20.01 -9.47 -17.32
C VAL A 284 18.85 -8.48 -17.33
N ARG A 285 18.35 -8.14 -18.51
CA ARG A 285 17.09 -7.42 -18.64
C ARG A 285 15.97 -8.24 -18.00
N ASN A 286 15.14 -7.58 -17.19
CA ASN A 286 14.08 -8.23 -16.43
C ASN A 286 13.06 -8.90 -17.37
N PRO A 287 12.95 -10.24 -17.40
CA PRO A 287 12.04 -10.93 -18.32
C PRO A 287 10.57 -10.81 -17.88
N LYS A 288 10.29 -10.31 -16.67
CA LYS A 288 8.94 -10.18 -16.10
C LYS A 288 8.39 -8.75 -16.17
N MET A 289 9.15 -7.81 -16.73
CA MET A 289 8.66 -6.44 -16.87
C MET A 289 7.58 -6.38 -17.96
N ILE A 290 6.59 -5.51 -17.76
CA ILE A 290 5.60 -5.19 -18.79
C ILE A 290 6.19 -4.09 -19.66
N GLU A 291 6.15 -4.31 -20.97
CA GLU A 291 6.67 -3.39 -21.98
C GLU A 291 5.59 -2.88 -22.91
N ARG A 292 5.72 -1.62 -23.32
CA ARG A 292 4.90 -1.01 -24.37
C ARG A 292 5.79 -0.16 -25.28
N HIS A 293 5.86 -0.53 -26.55
CA HIS A 293 6.63 0.22 -27.55
C HIS A 293 5.81 1.37 -28.09
N VAL A 294 6.36 2.59 -28.05
CA VAL A 294 5.70 3.83 -28.50
C VAL A 294 6.75 4.69 -29.23
N GLY A 295 6.73 4.67 -30.56
CA GLY A 295 7.74 5.35 -31.37
C GLY A 295 9.16 4.84 -31.06
N GLU A 296 10.08 5.77 -30.75
CA GLU A 296 11.48 5.48 -30.38
C GLU A 296 11.68 5.22 -28.88
N SER A 297 10.60 4.99 -28.14
CA SER A 297 10.65 4.72 -26.69
C SER A 297 9.96 3.41 -26.32
N VAL A 298 10.46 2.78 -25.26
CA VAL A 298 9.85 1.60 -24.64
C VAL A 298 9.46 1.95 -23.20
N VAL A 299 8.15 1.93 -22.92
CA VAL A 299 7.64 2.12 -21.57
C VAL A 299 7.80 0.82 -20.81
N VAL A 300 8.54 0.85 -19.71
CA VAL A 300 8.75 -0.32 -18.85
C VAL A 300 8.03 -0.16 -17.52
N THR A 301 7.36 -1.22 -17.10
CA THR A 301 6.72 -1.32 -15.79
C THR A 301 7.21 -2.57 -15.08
N THR A 302 7.84 -2.40 -13.92
CA THR A 302 8.52 -3.48 -13.21
C THR A 302 7.79 -3.87 -11.93
N TYR A 303 7.64 -2.96 -10.98
CA TYR A 303 7.04 -3.24 -9.67
C TYR A 303 5.79 -2.42 -9.34
N SER A 304 5.57 -1.31 -10.04
CA SER A 304 4.40 -0.44 -9.84
C SER A 304 3.99 0.19 -11.16
N VAL A 305 2.71 0.05 -11.52
CA VAL A 305 2.10 0.72 -12.67
C VAL A 305 2.11 2.26 -12.54
N ASN A 306 2.30 2.76 -11.33
CA ASN A 306 2.42 4.20 -11.08
C ASN A 306 3.87 4.69 -11.13
N ASP A 307 4.87 3.79 -11.11
CA ASP A 307 6.30 4.14 -11.19
C ASP A 307 6.96 3.58 -12.45
N SER A 308 6.22 3.58 -13.57
CA SER A 308 6.74 3.30 -14.90
C SER A 308 7.60 4.45 -15.42
N PHE A 309 8.53 4.16 -16.32
CA PHE A 309 9.35 5.13 -17.04
C PHE A 309 9.69 4.64 -18.44
N ALA A 310 10.13 5.54 -19.32
CA ALA A 310 10.57 5.19 -20.67
C ALA A 310 12.07 4.98 -20.74
N LEU A 311 12.46 4.05 -21.59
CA LEU A 311 13.80 3.88 -22.12
C LEU A 311 13.77 4.28 -23.60
N GLU A 312 14.86 4.85 -24.09
CA GLU A 312 15.09 4.91 -25.54
C GLU A 312 15.20 3.47 -26.08
N LYS A 313 14.70 3.26 -27.30
CA LYS A 313 14.68 1.94 -27.93
C LYS A 313 16.08 1.32 -28.03
N ASP A 314 17.08 2.11 -28.40
CA ASP A 314 18.47 1.66 -28.50
C ASP A 314 18.99 1.16 -27.15
N LEU A 315 18.74 1.91 -26.06
CA LEU A 315 19.11 1.46 -24.72
C LEU A 315 18.38 0.17 -24.36
N TYR A 316 17.07 0.08 -24.62
CA TYR A 316 16.29 -1.12 -24.34
C TYR A 316 16.85 -2.36 -25.08
N ASP A 317 17.25 -2.22 -26.34
CA ASP A 317 17.83 -3.28 -27.16
C ASP A 317 19.23 -3.69 -26.63
N VAL A 318 20.07 -2.72 -26.27
CA VAL A 318 21.39 -2.94 -25.64
C VAL A 318 21.26 -3.73 -24.34
N LEU A 319 20.31 -3.38 -23.47
CA LEU A 319 20.07 -4.11 -22.23
C LEU A 319 19.64 -5.55 -22.51
N GLY A 320 18.98 -5.81 -23.64
CA GLY A 320 18.59 -7.14 -24.09
C GLY A 320 19.78 -8.03 -24.51
N MET A 321 20.95 -7.45 -24.75
CA MET A 321 22.17 -8.19 -25.12
C MET A 321 22.92 -8.73 -23.90
N PHE A 322 22.56 -8.33 -22.68
CA PHE A 322 23.18 -8.81 -21.46
C PHE A 322 22.93 -10.31 -21.29
N SER A 323 23.99 -11.10 -21.22
CA SER A 323 23.89 -12.54 -21.08
C SER A 323 24.06 -13.00 -19.64
N ALA A 324 23.25 -13.99 -19.23
CA ALA A 324 23.26 -14.57 -17.89
C ALA A 324 24.51 -15.41 -17.59
N ASP A 325 25.22 -15.88 -18.63
CA ASP A 325 26.45 -16.67 -18.51
C ASP A 325 27.71 -15.79 -18.32
N LYS A 326 27.57 -14.46 -18.43
CA LYS A 326 28.63 -13.49 -18.26
C LYS A 326 28.43 -12.69 -16.99
N THR A 327 29.56 -12.25 -16.44
CA THR A 327 29.56 -11.19 -15.42
C THR A 327 29.20 -9.85 -16.05
N LEU A 328 28.78 -8.90 -15.23
CA LEU A 328 28.50 -7.53 -15.63
C LEU A 328 29.72 -6.89 -16.31
N ALA A 329 30.92 -7.10 -15.76
CA ALA A 329 32.15 -6.58 -16.34
C ALA A 329 32.43 -7.17 -17.74
N GLU A 330 32.20 -8.47 -17.93
CA GLU A 330 32.36 -9.13 -19.23
C GLU A 330 31.30 -8.67 -20.24
N ASN A 331 30.04 -8.51 -19.83
CA ASN A 331 28.98 -7.97 -20.69
C ASN A 331 29.32 -6.54 -21.13
N LEU A 332 29.77 -5.68 -20.21
CA LEU A 332 30.14 -4.30 -20.52
C LEU A 332 31.36 -4.23 -21.46
N ALA A 333 32.42 -5.00 -21.19
CA ALA A 333 33.61 -5.05 -22.05
C ALA A 333 33.29 -5.59 -23.46
N TRP A 334 32.37 -6.56 -23.55
CA TRP A 334 31.91 -7.08 -24.84
C TRP A 334 31.09 -6.04 -25.62
N LEU A 335 30.19 -5.29 -24.96
CA LEU A 335 29.43 -4.20 -25.58
C LEU A 335 30.34 -3.08 -26.11
N GLU A 336 31.34 -2.69 -25.32
CA GLU A 336 32.32 -1.68 -25.73
C GLU A 336 33.11 -2.16 -26.95
N LYS A 337 33.63 -3.39 -26.91
CA LYS A 337 34.49 -3.92 -27.96
C LYS A 337 33.75 -4.22 -29.27
N GLU A 338 32.61 -4.89 -29.21
CA GLU A 338 31.92 -5.41 -30.40
C GLU A 338 30.87 -4.44 -30.95
N HIS A 339 30.37 -3.52 -30.12
CA HIS A 339 29.32 -2.57 -30.50
C HIS A 339 29.73 -1.10 -30.32
N GLY A 340 30.86 -0.79 -29.69
CA GLY A 340 31.28 0.58 -29.41
C GLY A 340 30.38 1.28 -28.38
N ILE A 341 29.71 0.51 -27.51
CA ILE A 341 28.71 1.01 -26.57
C ILE A 341 29.27 1.01 -25.16
N GLU A 342 29.33 2.20 -24.55
CA GLU A 342 29.70 2.38 -23.15
C GLU A 342 28.46 2.74 -22.32
N LEU A 343 28.23 2.00 -21.23
CA LEU A 343 27.14 2.29 -20.29
C LEU A 343 27.72 2.81 -18.97
N ALA A 344 27.26 3.98 -18.54
CA ALA A 344 27.68 4.57 -17.28
C ALA A 344 27.31 3.67 -16.06
N PRO A 345 28.21 3.47 -15.09
CA PRO A 345 27.91 2.68 -13.88
C PRO A 345 26.67 3.17 -13.12
N GLU A 346 26.43 4.47 -13.10
CA GLU A 346 25.27 5.11 -12.46
C GLU A 346 23.96 4.71 -13.13
N LEU A 347 23.96 4.59 -14.46
CA LEU A 347 22.81 4.13 -15.24
C LEU A 347 22.50 2.66 -14.91
N ILE A 348 23.52 1.79 -14.86
CA ILE A 348 23.32 0.38 -14.47
C ILE A 348 22.75 0.28 -13.06
N LYS A 349 23.30 1.05 -12.12
CA LYS A 349 22.81 1.11 -10.74
C LYS A 349 21.35 1.58 -10.68
N TYR A 350 20.99 2.60 -11.46
CA TYR A 350 19.62 3.11 -11.56
C TYR A 350 18.66 2.07 -12.15
N LEU A 351 19.01 1.46 -13.28
CA LEU A 351 18.20 0.42 -13.94
C LEU A 351 18.00 -0.81 -13.05
N PHE A 352 19.03 -1.21 -12.30
CA PHE A 352 18.93 -2.28 -11.32
C PHE A 352 18.06 -1.89 -10.11
N MET A 353 18.21 -0.68 -9.58
CA MET A 353 17.37 -0.16 -8.50
C MET A 353 15.88 -0.16 -8.86
N HIS A 354 15.57 0.12 -10.13
CA HIS A 354 14.22 0.11 -10.66
C HIS A 354 13.77 -1.25 -11.23
N ALA A 355 14.56 -2.31 -11.02
CA ALA A 355 14.31 -3.67 -11.48
C ALA A 355 14.08 -3.79 -13.00
N VAL A 356 14.67 -2.91 -13.80
CA VAL A 356 14.80 -3.08 -15.26
C VAL A 356 15.90 -4.09 -15.56
N LEU A 357 17.00 -4.02 -14.80
CA LEU A 357 18.00 -5.08 -14.73
C LEU A 357 17.77 -5.88 -13.45
N VAL A 358 17.97 -7.20 -13.51
CA VAL A 358 17.84 -8.11 -12.37
C VAL A 358 18.96 -9.15 -12.41
N ALA A 359 19.24 -9.78 -11.27
CA ALA A 359 20.08 -10.97 -11.26
C ALA A 359 19.37 -12.09 -12.06
N PRO A 360 20.09 -12.90 -12.85
CA PRO A 360 19.49 -14.04 -13.54
C PRO A 360 18.91 -15.03 -12.52
N GLU A 361 17.79 -15.66 -12.86
CA GLU A 361 17.24 -16.73 -12.04
C GLU A 361 18.23 -17.91 -12.01
N PRO A 362 18.42 -18.57 -10.85
CA PRO A 362 19.26 -19.76 -10.81
C PRO A 362 18.67 -20.81 -11.76
N LYS A 363 19.51 -21.36 -12.66
CA LYS A 363 19.11 -22.48 -13.52
C LYS A 363 18.51 -23.57 -12.64
N ALA A 364 17.25 -23.93 -12.88
CA ALA A 364 16.64 -25.07 -12.21
C ALA A 364 17.56 -26.28 -12.43
N ALA A 365 17.99 -26.92 -11.34
CA ALA A 365 18.78 -28.12 -11.43
C ALA A 365 17.99 -29.15 -12.25
N GLU A 366 18.54 -29.57 -13.39
CA GLU A 366 18.00 -30.67 -14.18
C GLU A 366 17.86 -31.87 -13.24
N THR A 367 16.60 -32.24 -12.97
CA THR A 367 16.32 -33.44 -12.19
C THR A 367 16.86 -34.60 -13.04
N PRO A 368 17.79 -35.43 -12.54
CA PRO A 368 18.28 -36.54 -13.32
C PRO A 368 17.10 -37.44 -13.65
N VAL A 369 16.79 -37.55 -14.94
CA VAL A 369 15.86 -38.57 -15.42
C VAL A 369 16.51 -39.90 -15.06
N CYS A 370 15.99 -40.54 -14.02
CA CYS A 370 16.37 -41.89 -13.65
C CYS A 370 16.06 -42.78 -14.85
N ALA A 371 17.10 -43.19 -15.58
CA ALA A 371 17.00 -44.18 -16.62
C ALA A 371 16.53 -45.49 -15.96
N THR A 372 15.28 -45.86 -16.20
CA THR A 372 14.77 -47.19 -15.91
C THR A 372 15.36 -48.15 -16.94
N SER A 373 16.23 -49.04 -16.48
CA SER A 373 16.57 -50.31 -17.13
C SER A 373 15.98 -51.46 -16.35
#